data_AF-A0A7J7CJ08-F1
#
_entry.id   AF-A0A7J7CJ08-F1
#
_cell.length_a   1.000
_cell.length_b   1.000
_cell.length_c   1.000
_cell.angle_alpha   90.00
_cell.angle_beta   90.00
_cell.angle_gamma   90.00
#
_symmetry.space_group_name_H-M   'P 1'
#
loop_
_entity.id
_entity.type
_entity.pdbx_description
1 polymer ?
#
loop_
_entity_poly.entity_id
_entity_poly.type
_entity_poly.pdbx_seq_one_letter_code
_entity_poly.pdbx_strand_id
1 'polypeptide(L)'
;MATPLPELQRGDGVMMPTNSAAATKVETKAARLEINGEVAKFPIMLFLFFHKAIRNELDALHRLAMAFATGHHIDIRPLFDRYRLLRSIYKHHSNAEDEVIFPALDIRVKNVAHTYSLEHKGESSLFDHLFELLNAYMQDDENFPRELASCTGALQTTISQHMAKEEEQVFPLLIEKFSPEEQASLIWQFLCSIPVNMMADFLPWLSSSLSSGENQNMKKFLRKIVPDEKLLQQVIFTWMNGRNSINAVRNCADGSEAQYDIDKYSTAGTLTQQTNGVKCACESSRTGKRKYLEPNDEVYGNQGTHPINEILLWHNAIKRELTEIAEEARRIQISGNFTNLSAFDERLQFIAEVCIFHWSYFDMIML
;
A
#
# COMPACT_ATOMS: atom_id res chain seq x y z
N MET A 1 31.46 -79.08 19.33
CA MET A 1 30.16 -78.65 18.77
C MET A 1 30.12 -77.14 18.72
N ALA A 2 29.46 -76.60 17.70
CA ALA A 2 29.23 -75.20 17.35
C ALA A 2 30.33 -74.51 16.52
N THR A 3 29.86 -73.99 15.39
CA THR A 3 30.48 -73.61 14.11
C THR A 3 30.60 -72.07 14.00
N PRO A 4 31.42 -71.53 13.07
CA PRO A 4 31.86 -70.14 13.02
C PRO A 4 31.15 -69.30 11.94
N LEU A 5 31.37 -67.97 11.92
CA LEU A 5 31.10 -67.07 10.77
C LEU A 5 32.17 -65.97 10.70
N PRO A 6 32.45 -65.43 9.49
CA PRO A 6 33.82 -65.26 9.00
C PRO A 6 34.20 -63.81 8.67
N GLU A 7 35.47 -63.72 8.29
CA GLU A 7 36.33 -62.57 8.10
C GLU A 7 35.87 -61.48 7.13
N LEU A 8 36.37 -60.30 7.47
CA LEU A 8 36.45 -59.05 6.73
C LEU A 8 37.24 -59.24 5.41
N GLN A 9 36.64 -58.91 4.26
CA GLN A 9 37.41 -58.53 3.07
C GLN A 9 36.96 -57.18 2.51
N ARG A 10 38.00 -56.45 2.15
CA ARG A 10 38.17 -55.08 1.70
C ARG A 10 37.52 -54.83 0.33
N GLY A 11 36.91 -53.66 0.17
CA GLY A 11 36.48 -53.14 -1.13
C GLY A 11 36.33 -51.62 -1.05
N ASP A 12 37.42 -50.91 -1.36
CA ASP A 12 37.42 -49.47 -1.60
C ASP A 12 36.56 -49.14 -2.83
N GLY A 13 35.66 -48.17 -2.66
CA GLY A 13 34.81 -47.65 -3.73
C GLY A 13 34.12 -46.38 -3.25
N VAL A 14 34.86 -45.26 -3.33
CA VAL A 14 34.35 -43.91 -3.05
C VAL A 14 33.22 -43.59 -4.01
N MET A 15 31.99 -43.43 -3.49
CA MET A 15 30.86 -42.90 -4.24
C MET A 15 30.33 -41.66 -3.51
N MET A 16 30.49 -40.51 -4.18
CA MET A 16 29.97 -39.21 -3.76
C MET A 16 28.44 -39.26 -3.68
N PRO A 17 27.80 -38.81 -2.57
CA PRO A 17 26.37 -38.62 -2.58
C PRO A 17 26.01 -37.32 -3.32
N THR A 18 25.43 -37.48 -4.50
CA THR A 18 24.64 -36.43 -5.17
C THR A 18 23.36 -36.19 -4.37
N ASN A 19 23.30 -35.10 -3.60
CA ASN A 19 22.06 -34.64 -2.99
C ASN A 19 21.17 -34.01 -4.06
N SER A 20 20.34 -34.83 -4.70
CA SER A 20 19.10 -34.36 -5.31
C SER A 20 18.08 -34.18 -4.18
N ALA A 21 18.08 -33.00 -3.56
CA ALA A 21 17.04 -32.62 -2.63
C ALA A 21 15.77 -32.31 -3.44
N ALA A 22 14.91 -33.31 -3.58
CA ALA A 22 13.53 -33.12 -4.00
C ALA A 22 12.88 -32.10 -3.04
N ALA A 23 12.60 -30.91 -3.57
CA ALA A 23 11.88 -29.86 -2.88
C ALA A 23 10.50 -30.40 -2.47
N THR A 24 10.41 -30.85 -1.22
CA THR A 24 9.14 -31.28 -0.65
C THR A 24 8.41 -30.00 -0.28
N LYS A 25 7.40 -29.66 -1.08
CA LYS A 25 6.53 -28.50 -0.90
C LYS A 25 5.90 -28.62 0.49
N VAL A 26 6.34 -27.79 1.43
CA VAL A 26 5.71 -27.68 2.74
C VAL A 26 4.37 -26.98 2.49
N GLU A 27 3.31 -27.76 2.35
CA GLU A 27 1.96 -27.22 2.32
C GLU A 27 1.65 -26.57 3.67
N THR A 28 1.45 -25.26 3.66
CA THR A 28 1.09 -24.50 4.85
C THR A 28 -0.29 -24.93 5.35
N LYS A 29 -0.56 -24.76 6.63
CA LYS A 29 -1.86 -25.07 7.26
C LYS A 29 -3.02 -24.31 6.58
N ALA A 30 -2.73 -23.17 5.94
CA ALA A 30 -3.64 -22.41 5.09
C ALA A 30 -4.09 -23.21 3.84
N ALA A 31 -3.19 -23.96 3.19
CA ALA A 31 -3.54 -24.83 2.06
C ALA A 31 -4.45 -26.00 2.47
N ARG A 32 -4.33 -26.50 3.72
CA ARG A 32 -5.25 -27.53 4.25
C ARG A 32 -6.66 -27.01 4.50
N LEU A 33 -6.83 -25.70 4.74
CA LEU A 33 -8.16 -25.10 4.94
C LEU A 33 -8.96 -25.05 3.63
N GLU A 34 -8.32 -24.92 2.48
CA GLU A 34 -8.95 -24.79 1.16
C GLU A 34 -9.87 -25.96 0.77
N ILE A 35 -9.73 -27.13 1.39
CA ILE A 35 -10.31 -28.38 0.88
C ILE A 35 -11.73 -28.68 1.40
N ASN A 36 -12.18 -28.08 2.51
CA ASN A 36 -13.42 -28.53 3.19
C ASN A 36 -14.59 -27.53 3.25
N GLY A 37 -14.57 -26.44 2.50
CA GLY A 37 -15.68 -25.47 2.48
C GLY A 37 -15.87 -24.68 3.79
N GLU A 38 -15.01 -24.88 4.79
CA GLU A 38 -15.02 -24.15 6.06
C GLU A 38 -14.41 -22.74 5.95
N VAL A 39 -13.57 -22.51 4.94
CA VAL A 39 -12.93 -21.19 4.68
C VAL A 39 -13.96 -20.08 4.60
N ALA A 40 -15.11 -20.34 3.97
CA ALA A 40 -16.20 -19.36 3.80
C ALA A 40 -16.88 -18.92 5.11
N LYS A 41 -16.54 -19.52 6.26
CA LYS A 41 -17.03 -19.14 7.59
C LYS A 41 -16.28 -17.96 8.20
N PHE A 42 -15.02 -17.74 7.80
CA PHE A 42 -14.14 -16.75 8.43
C PHE A 42 -13.80 -15.65 7.43
N PRO A 43 -14.48 -14.49 7.48
CA PRO A 43 -14.22 -13.40 6.53
C PRO A 43 -12.74 -13.06 6.38
N ILE A 44 -11.96 -13.18 7.45
CA ILE A 44 -10.53 -12.85 7.47
C ILE A 44 -9.70 -13.64 6.45
N MET A 45 -10.19 -14.79 5.99
CA MET A 45 -9.55 -15.58 4.94
C MET A 45 -9.52 -14.87 3.58
N LEU A 46 -10.22 -13.73 3.41
CA LEU A 46 -10.10 -12.88 2.23
C LEU A 46 -8.64 -12.44 2.00
N PHE A 47 -7.86 -12.19 3.05
CA PHE A 47 -6.47 -11.75 2.94
C PHE A 47 -5.57 -12.75 2.22
N LEU A 48 -5.89 -14.05 2.25
CA LEU A 48 -5.12 -15.03 1.47
C LEU A 48 -5.15 -14.75 -0.04
N PHE A 49 -6.25 -14.18 -0.56
CA PHE A 49 -6.31 -13.78 -1.96
C PHE A 49 -5.40 -12.59 -2.25
N PHE A 50 -5.31 -11.63 -1.33
CA PHE A 50 -4.41 -10.49 -1.41
C PHE A 50 -2.96 -10.98 -1.42
N HIS A 51 -2.60 -11.81 -0.43
CA HIS A 51 -1.25 -12.34 -0.29
C HIS A 51 -0.85 -13.17 -1.51
N LYS A 52 -1.76 -13.99 -2.04
CA LYS A 52 -1.52 -14.75 -3.27
C LYS A 52 -1.21 -13.83 -4.46
N ALA A 53 -2.00 -12.78 -4.67
CA ALA A 53 -1.80 -11.85 -5.78
C ALA A 53 -0.47 -11.08 -5.65
N ILE A 54 -0.13 -10.62 -4.45
CA ILE A 54 1.15 -9.95 -4.15
C ILE A 54 2.33 -10.89 -4.43
N ARG A 55 2.28 -12.14 -3.93
CA ARG A 55 3.32 -13.15 -4.19
C ARG A 55 3.49 -13.45 -5.68
N ASN A 56 2.38 -13.56 -6.42
CA ASN A 56 2.43 -13.78 -7.87
C ASN A 56 3.11 -12.61 -8.61
N GLU A 57 2.85 -11.37 -8.19
CA GLU A 57 3.45 -10.19 -8.80
C GLU A 57 4.93 -10.05 -8.44
N LEU A 58 5.32 -10.32 -7.19
CA LEU A 58 6.73 -10.41 -6.77
C LEU A 58 7.52 -11.44 -7.60
N ASP A 59 6.92 -12.61 -7.80
CA ASP A 59 7.50 -13.70 -8.59
C ASP A 59 7.61 -13.34 -10.08
N ALA A 60 6.61 -12.64 -10.64
CA ALA A 60 6.69 -12.11 -12.00
C ALA A 60 7.79 -11.04 -12.15
N LEU A 61 7.89 -10.10 -11.20
CA LEU A 61 8.91 -9.06 -11.18
C LEU A 61 10.32 -9.66 -11.09
N HIS A 62 10.54 -10.59 -10.15
CA HIS A 62 11.83 -11.24 -9.97
C HIS A 62 12.23 -12.09 -11.19
N ARG A 63 11.29 -12.82 -11.81
CA ARG A 63 11.58 -13.55 -13.05
C ARG A 63 12.08 -12.65 -14.18
N LEU A 64 11.48 -11.47 -14.35
CA LEU A 64 11.92 -10.52 -15.36
C LEU A 64 13.34 -10.01 -15.06
N ALA A 65 13.62 -9.69 -13.79
CA ALA A 65 14.95 -9.26 -13.36
C ALA A 65 16.01 -10.35 -13.57
N MET A 66 15.67 -11.61 -13.26
CA MET A 66 16.56 -12.76 -13.50
C MET A 66 16.81 -13.01 -14.98
N ALA A 67 15.77 -12.87 -15.81
CA ALA A 67 15.91 -13.05 -17.25
C ALA A 67 16.81 -11.95 -17.85
N PHE A 68 16.66 -10.70 -17.37
CA PHE A 68 17.54 -9.59 -17.70
C PHE A 68 19.00 -9.86 -17.24
N ALA A 69 19.20 -10.36 -16.02
CA ALA A 69 20.52 -10.70 -15.48
C ALA A 69 21.23 -11.87 -16.19
N THR A 70 20.49 -12.73 -16.89
CA THR A 70 21.02 -13.90 -17.61
C THR A 70 21.27 -13.63 -19.09
N GLY A 71 21.25 -12.36 -19.51
CA GLY A 71 21.60 -11.95 -20.87
C GLY A 71 20.46 -12.04 -21.88
N HIS A 72 19.21 -12.19 -21.43
CA HIS A 72 18.07 -12.00 -22.31
C HIS A 72 17.89 -10.50 -22.56
N HIS A 73 17.83 -10.10 -23.84
CA HIS A 73 17.42 -8.74 -24.20
C HIS A 73 15.93 -8.58 -23.90
N ILE A 74 15.63 -7.95 -22.77
CA ILE A 74 14.26 -7.65 -22.33
C ILE A 74 14.12 -6.14 -22.25
N ASP A 75 12.99 -5.64 -22.76
CA ASP A 75 12.58 -4.25 -22.49
C ASP A 75 12.49 -4.04 -20.98
N ILE A 76 13.12 -3.00 -20.46
CA ILE A 76 13.09 -2.68 -19.04
C ILE A 76 11.74 -2.06 -18.63
N ARG A 77 10.96 -1.50 -19.57
CA ARG A 77 9.68 -0.83 -19.24
C ARG A 77 8.69 -1.74 -18.49
N PRO A 78 8.47 -3.01 -18.87
CA PRO A 78 7.70 -3.96 -18.07
C PRO A 78 8.16 -4.13 -16.62
N LEU A 79 9.46 -4.00 -16.32
CA LEU A 79 9.96 -4.05 -14.94
C LEU A 79 9.51 -2.81 -14.16
N PHE A 80 9.63 -1.62 -14.76
CA PHE A 80 9.16 -0.37 -14.16
C PHE A 80 7.65 -0.39 -13.89
N ASP A 81 6.86 -0.84 -14.86
CA ASP A 81 5.40 -0.84 -14.72
C ASP A 81 4.93 -1.80 -13.63
N ARG A 82 5.53 -3.00 -13.58
CA ARG A 82 5.26 -3.98 -12.52
C ARG A 82 5.73 -3.51 -11.15
N TYR A 83 6.92 -2.90 -11.07
CA TYR A 83 7.41 -2.29 -9.85
C TYR A 83 6.44 -1.23 -9.33
N ARG A 84 6.00 -0.30 -10.19
CA ARG A 84 5.09 0.79 -9.81
C ARG A 84 3.77 0.24 -9.30
N LEU A 85 3.18 -0.69 -10.04
CA LEU A 85 1.95 -1.37 -9.65
C LEU A 85 2.09 -2.05 -8.29
N LEU A 86 3.13 -2.88 -8.13
CA LEU A 86 3.36 -3.65 -6.91
C LEU A 86 3.65 -2.74 -5.70
N ARG A 87 4.51 -1.72 -5.85
CA ARG A 87 4.80 -0.77 -4.78
C ARG A 87 3.54 -0.05 -4.33
N SER A 88 2.73 0.40 -5.29
CA SER A 88 1.46 1.07 -5.00
C SER A 88 0.54 0.15 -4.19
N ILE A 89 0.27 -1.05 -4.70
CA ILE A 89 -0.63 -2.01 -4.05
C ILE A 89 -0.14 -2.39 -2.66
N TYR A 90 1.13 -2.77 -2.55
CA TYR A 90 1.69 -3.25 -1.28
C TYR A 90 1.73 -2.14 -0.22
N LYS A 91 2.01 -0.90 -0.62
CA LYS A 91 1.97 0.25 0.30
C LYS A 91 0.57 0.43 0.90
N HIS A 92 -0.48 0.34 0.09
CA HIS A 92 -1.84 0.48 0.62
C HIS A 92 -2.29 -0.71 1.45
N HIS A 93 -1.84 -1.92 1.12
CA HIS A 93 -2.07 -3.11 1.92
C HIS A 93 -1.45 -3.00 3.31
N SER A 94 -0.14 -2.76 3.38
CA SER A 94 0.60 -2.63 4.66
C SER A 94 0.11 -1.45 5.51
N ASN A 95 -0.18 -0.30 4.89
CA ASN A 95 -0.77 0.83 5.60
C ASN A 95 -2.14 0.48 6.21
N ALA A 96 -3.02 -0.18 5.44
CA ALA A 96 -4.34 -0.54 5.94
C ALA A 96 -4.27 -1.61 7.05
N GLU A 97 -3.26 -2.48 7.04
CA GLU A 97 -2.97 -3.37 8.17
C GLU A 97 -2.53 -2.61 9.42
N ASP A 98 -1.60 -1.67 9.27
CA ASP A 98 -1.09 -0.83 10.35
C ASP A 98 -2.16 0.10 10.95
N GLU A 99 -3.12 0.56 10.14
CA GLU A 99 -4.16 1.50 10.56
C GLU A 99 -5.43 0.81 11.09
N VAL A 100 -5.74 -0.40 10.59
CA VAL A 100 -7.01 -1.08 10.90
C VAL A 100 -6.79 -2.41 11.61
N ILE A 101 -6.03 -3.32 11.02
CA ILE A 101 -5.98 -4.72 11.46
C ILE A 101 -5.17 -4.87 12.74
N PHE A 102 -3.93 -4.36 12.76
CA PHE A 102 -3.06 -4.50 13.92
C PHE A 102 -3.55 -3.70 15.14
N PRO A 103 -4.06 -2.46 15.01
CA PRO A 103 -4.65 -1.76 16.14
C PRO A 103 -5.85 -2.50 16.74
N ALA A 104 -6.72 -3.06 15.90
CA ALA A 104 -7.85 -3.86 16.36
C ALA A 104 -7.35 -5.09 17.14
N LEU A 105 -6.35 -5.79 16.61
CA LEU A 105 -5.78 -6.96 17.26
C LEU A 105 -5.07 -6.61 18.58
N ASP A 106 -4.33 -5.50 18.66
CA ASP A 106 -3.56 -5.10 19.86
C ASP A 106 -4.44 -4.73 21.06
N ILE A 107 -5.71 -4.37 20.81
CA ILE A 107 -6.72 -4.21 21.86
C ILE A 107 -6.97 -5.55 22.57
N ARG A 108 -6.96 -6.69 21.84
CA ARG A 108 -7.30 -8.02 22.36
C ARG A 108 -6.08 -8.90 22.66
N VAL A 109 -4.96 -8.69 21.97
CA VAL A 109 -3.73 -9.48 22.09
C VAL A 109 -2.54 -8.53 22.14
N LYS A 110 -1.90 -8.43 23.31
CA LYS A 110 -0.81 -7.49 23.53
C LYS A 110 0.47 -7.91 22.82
N ASN A 111 1.24 -6.90 22.37
CA ASN A 111 2.60 -7.02 21.84
C ASN A 111 2.72 -7.75 20.50
N VAL A 112 1.66 -7.77 19.69
CA VAL A 112 1.70 -8.35 18.34
C VAL A 112 1.97 -7.27 17.30
N ALA A 113 1.22 -6.16 17.35
CA ALA A 113 1.18 -5.14 16.29
C ALA A 113 2.53 -4.50 15.97
N HIS A 114 3.30 -4.09 16.99
CA HIS A 114 4.50 -3.27 16.78
C HIS A 114 5.57 -3.95 15.92
N THR A 115 5.72 -5.27 16.05
CA THR A 115 6.72 -6.03 15.28
C THR A 115 6.40 -6.01 13.78
N TYR A 116 5.13 -6.19 13.40
CA TYR A 116 4.72 -6.19 11.99
C TYR A 116 4.86 -4.80 11.36
N SER A 117 4.46 -3.74 12.06
CA SER A 117 4.67 -2.37 11.58
C SER A 117 6.16 -2.00 11.42
N LEU A 118 7.06 -2.63 12.18
CA LEU A 118 8.51 -2.46 11.96
C LEU A 118 8.99 -3.23 10.72
N GLU A 119 8.46 -4.43 10.48
CA GLU A 119 8.75 -5.18 9.24
C GLU A 119 8.31 -4.39 8.01
N HIS A 120 7.11 -3.79 8.03
CA HIS A 120 6.59 -2.91 6.96
C HIS A 120 7.54 -1.75 6.61
N LYS A 121 8.16 -1.12 7.62
CA LYS A 121 9.15 -0.05 7.39
C LYS A 121 10.40 -0.57 6.70
N GLY A 122 10.86 -1.77 7.08
CA GLY A 122 11.97 -2.45 6.44
C GLY A 122 11.66 -2.78 4.98
N GLU A 123 10.46 -3.31 4.72
CA GLU A 123 9.99 -3.64 3.37
C GLU A 123 9.81 -2.41 2.49
N SER A 124 9.27 -1.31 3.03
CA SER A 124 9.20 -0.03 2.33
C SER A 124 10.59 0.46 1.92
N SER A 125 11.59 0.31 2.81
CA SER A 125 12.97 0.70 2.52
C SER A 125 13.58 -0.15 1.39
N LEU A 126 13.23 -1.44 1.30
CA LEU A 126 13.64 -2.30 0.18
C LEU A 126 13.01 -1.86 -1.14
N PHE A 127 11.73 -1.47 -1.14
CA PHE A 127 11.11 -0.91 -2.32
C PHE A 127 11.72 0.44 -2.74
N ASP A 128 12.12 1.29 -1.78
CA ASP A 128 12.82 2.55 -2.06
C ASP A 128 14.19 2.29 -2.68
N HIS A 129 14.92 1.29 -2.18
CA HIS A 129 16.19 0.88 -2.78
C HIS A 129 16.00 0.38 -4.23
N LEU A 130 14.95 -0.41 -4.48
CA LEU A 130 14.63 -0.86 -5.84
C LEU A 130 14.25 0.30 -6.77
N PHE A 131 13.57 1.34 -6.25
CA PHE A 131 13.26 2.55 -7.01
C PHE A 131 14.51 3.29 -7.44
N GLU A 132 15.42 3.54 -6.51
CA GLU A 132 16.71 4.18 -6.75
C GLU A 132 17.50 3.42 -7.81
N LEU A 133 17.59 2.09 -7.66
CA LEU A 133 18.27 1.24 -8.63
C LEU A 133 17.65 1.37 -10.02
N LEU A 134 16.32 1.25 -10.14
CA LEU A 134 15.63 1.38 -11.42
C LEU A 134 15.86 2.76 -12.06
N ASN A 135 15.80 3.86 -11.29
CA ASN A 135 16.05 5.20 -11.82
C ASN A 135 17.50 5.46 -12.22
N ALA A 136 18.45 4.72 -11.63
CA ALA A 136 19.85 4.75 -12.01
C ALA A 136 20.17 3.91 -13.26
N TYR A 137 19.17 3.28 -13.88
CA TYR A 137 19.37 2.43 -15.05
C TYR A 137 20.09 3.16 -16.20
N MET A 138 21.21 2.59 -16.63
CA MET A 138 21.91 2.95 -17.85
C MET A 138 22.10 1.69 -18.71
N GLN A 139 21.91 1.83 -20.04
CA GLN A 139 21.87 0.70 -20.96
C GLN A 139 23.16 -0.14 -20.99
N ASP A 140 24.31 0.48 -20.67
CA ASP A 140 25.63 -0.15 -20.70
C ASP A 140 26.20 -0.47 -19.29
N ASP A 141 25.36 -0.47 -18.24
CA ASP A 141 25.79 -0.86 -16.89
C ASP A 141 25.76 -2.40 -16.73
N GLU A 142 26.95 -3.00 -16.72
CA GLU A 142 27.15 -4.45 -16.55
C GLU A 142 26.78 -4.99 -15.15
N ASN A 143 26.76 -4.13 -14.13
CA ASN A 143 26.43 -4.52 -12.75
C ASN A 143 24.92 -4.44 -12.48
N PHE A 144 24.24 -3.47 -13.08
CA PHE A 144 22.82 -3.21 -12.91
C PHE A 144 21.94 -4.49 -13.02
N PRO A 145 22.09 -5.38 -14.03
CA PRO A 145 21.27 -6.58 -14.12
C PRO A 145 21.37 -7.49 -12.88
N ARG A 146 22.59 -7.66 -12.33
CA ARG A 146 22.83 -8.52 -11.16
C ARG A 146 22.29 -7.88 -9.88
N GLU A 147 22.48 -6.58 -9.73
CA GLU A 147 21.94 -5.81 -8.61
C GLU A 147 20.40 -5.84 -8.62
N LEU A 148 19.79 -5.70 -9.80
CA LEU A 148 18.34 -5.76 -9.96
C LEU A 148 17.79 -7.14 -9.59
N ALA A 149 18.42 -8.21 -10.07
CA ALA A 149 18.07 -9.57 -9.70
C ALA A 149 18.21 -9.82 -8.19
N SER A 150 19.31 -9.32 -7.57
CA SER A 150 19.52 -9.44 -6.14
C SER A 150 18.48 -8.68 -5.32
N CYS A 151 18.20 -7.42 -5.69
CA CYS A 151 17.25 -6.57 -5.00
C CYS A 151 15.82 -7.12 -5.09
N THR A 152 15.37 -7.50 -6.29
CA THR A 152 14.05 -8.12 -6.48
C THR A 152 13.92 -9.47 -5.77
N GLY A 153 15.01 -10.26 -5.69
CA GLY A 153 15.03 -11.51 -4.93
C GLY A 153 14.94 -11.30 -3.42
N ALA A 154 15.62 -10.27 -2.90
CA ALA A 154 15.52 -9.87 -1.50
C ALA A 154 14.10 -9.40 -1.15
N LEU A 155 13.49 -8.59 -2.03
CA LEU A 155 12.11 -8.13 -1.89
C LEU A 155 11.12 -9.30 -1.89
N GLN A 156 11.22 -10.20 -2.87
CA GLN A 156 10.38 -11.40 -2.96
C GLN A 156 10.47 -12.24 -1.69
N THR A 157 11.69 -12.50 -1.22
CA THR A 157 11.93 -13.34 -0.03
C THR A 157 11.35 -12.68 1.22
N THR A 158 11.66 -11.41 1.45
CA THR A 158 11.25 -10.68 2.66
C THR A 158 9.74 -10.62 2.78
N ILE A 159 9.06 -10.13 1.75
CA ILE A 159 7.61 -9.93 1.77
C ILE A 159 6.87 -11.28 1.81
N SER A 160 7.36 -12.29 1.09
CA SER A 160 6.75 -13.63 1.16
C SER A 160 6.86 -14.25 2.55
N GLN A 161 7.98 -14.05 3.24
CA GLN A 161 8.17 -14.51 4.62
C GLN A 161 7.29 -13.74 5.60
N HIS A 162 7.19 -12.42 5.45
CA HIS A 162 6.31 -11.59 6.25
C HIS A 162 4.85 -12.06 6.17
N MET A 163 4.28 -12.15 4.96
CA MET A 163 2.91 -12.65 4.78
C MET A 163 2.72 -14.09 5.29
N ALA A 164 3.76 -14.94 5.22
CA ALA A 164 3.68 -16.29 5.78
C ALA A 164 3.62 -16.26 7.33
N LYS A 165 4.34 -15.35 7.99
CA LYS A 165 4.23 -15.15 9.44
C LYS A 165 2.84 -14.65 9.82
N GLU A 166 2.27 -13.70 9.07
CA GLU A 166 0.92 -13.22 9.33
C GLU A 166 -0.12 -14.34 9.21
N GLU A 167 -0.03 -15.14 8.15
CA GLU A 167 -0.90 -16.30 7.95
C GLU A 167 -0.78 -17.34 9.08
N GLU A 168 0.42 -17.52 9.63
CA GLU A 168 0.69 -18.49 10.69
C GLU A 168 0.34 -17.96 12.09
N GLN A 169 0.51 -16.66 12.34
CA GLN A 169 0.47 -16.09 13.69
C GLN A 169 -0.69 -15.10 13.87
N VAL A 170 -0.94 -14.22 12.91
CA VAL A 170 -1.94 -13.16 13.00
C VAL A 170 -3.34 -13.70 12.68
N PHE A 171 -3.48 -14.44 11.58
CA PHE A 171 -4.80 -14.91 11.13
C PHE A 171 -5.48 -15.84 12.14
N PRO A 172 -4.79 -16.80 12.79
CA PRO A 172 -5.41 -17.61 13.84
C PRO A 172 -5.91 -16.78 15.01
N LEU A 173 -5.18 -15.72 15.40
CA LEU A 173 -5.61 -14.82 16.47
C LEU A 173 -6.86 -14.03 16.05
N LEU A 174 -6.94 -13.56 14.81
CA LEU A 174 -8.13 -12.88 14.30
C LEU A 174 -9.34 -13.82 14.27
N ILE A 175 -9.14 -15.09 13.88
CA ILE A 175 -10.19 -16.12 13.91
C ILE A 175 -10.64 -16.41 15.35
N GLU A 176 -9.70 -16.51 16.29
CA GLU A 176 -10.00 -16.85 17.69
C GLU A 176 -10.66 -15.68 18.44
N LYS A 177 -10.19 -14.46 18.20
CA LYS A 177 -10.54 -13.30 19.03
C LYS A 177 -11.70 -12.49 18.50
N PHE A 178 -12.09 -12.63 17.23
CA PHE A 178 -13.16 -11.81 16.61
C PHE A 178 -14.27 -12.68 16.05
N SER A 179 -15.52 -12.26 16.26
CA SER A 179 -16.67 -12.92 15.63
C SER A 179 -16.62 -12.77 14.11
N PRO A 180 -17.30 -13.61 13.32
CA PRO A 180 -17.38 -13.44 11.86
C PRO A 180 -17.88 -12.04 11.45
N GLU A 181 -18.82 -11.45 12.18
CA GLU A 181 -19.35 -10.11 11.91
C GLU A 181 -18.29 -9.03 12.18
N GLU A 182 -17.52 -9.17 13.27
CA GLU A 182 -16.41 -8.27 13.56
C GLU A 182 -15.29 -8.40 12.52
N GLN A 183 -14.97 -9.62 12.09
CA GLN A 183 -14.00 -9.88 11.01
C GLN A 183 -14.48 -9.21 9.70
N ALA A 184 -15.75 -9.36 9.34
CA ALA A 184 -16.31 -8.71 8.16
C ALA A 184 -16.21 -7.18 8.25
N SER A 185 -16.53 -6.61 9.41
CA SER A 185 -16.40 -5.16 9.65
C SER A 185 -14.96 -4.68 9.54
N LEU A 186 -13.98 -5.42 10.10
CA LEU A 186 -12.56 -5.08 10.00
C LEU A 186 -12.07 -5.09 8.56
N ILE A 187 -12.48 -6.09 7.77
CA ILE A 187 -12.07 -6.15 6.37
C ILE A 187 -12.76 -5.06 5.56
N TRP A 188 -14.01 -4.72 5.88
CA TRP A 188 -14.67 -3.59 5.24
C TRP A 188 -13.94 -2.28 5.53
N GLN A 189 -13.53 -2.04 6.79
CA GLN A 189 -12.70 -0.89 7.17
C GLN A 189 -11.34 -0.89 6.47
N PHE A 190 -10.69 -2.06 6.36
CA PHE A 190 -9.46 -2.23 5.59
C PHE A 190 -9.67 -1.82 4.12
N LEU A 191 -10.72 -2.31 3.47
CA LEU A 191 -11.03 -1.95 2.08
C LEU A 191 -11.34 -0.45 1.93
N CYS A 192 -12.04 0.15 2.89
CA CYS A 192 -12.31 1.59 2.90
C CYS A 192 -11.08 2.46 3.18
N SER A 193 -10.00 1.89 3.70
CA SER A 193 -8.72 2.58 3.90
C SER A 193 -7.90 2.62 2.61
N ILE A 194 -8.29 1.87 1.59
CA ILE A 194 -7.67 1.89 0.26
C ILE A 194 -8.36 2.97 -0.59
N PRO A 195 -7.59 3.80 -1.32
CA PRO A 195 -8.13 4.83 -2.22
C PRO A 195 -9.13 4.22 -3.21
N VAL A 196 -10.30 4.84 -3.39
CA VAL A 196 -11.36 4.37 -4.30
C VAL A 196 -10.86 4.31 -5.74
N ASN A 197 -10.04 5.28 -6.15
CA ASN A 197 -9.40 5.30 -7.46
C ASN A 197 -8.48 4.11 -7.68
N MET A 198 -7.78 3.71 -6.62
CA MET A 198 -6.95 2.53 -6.64
C MET A 198 -7.80 1.26 -6.61
N MET A 199 -8.94 1.24 -5.93
CA MET A 199 -9.85 0.09 -5.90
C MET A 199 -10.36 -0.28 -7.31
N ALA A 200 -10.54 0.71 -8.18
CA ALA A 200 -10.91 0.51 -9.58
C ALA A 200 -9.86 -0.27 -10.39
N ASP A 201 -8.58 -0.18 -10.04
CA ASP A 201 -7.47 -0.96 -10.66
C ASP A 201 -7.12 -2.23 -9.86
N PHE A 202 -7.15 -2.12 -8.53
CA PHE A 202 -6.79 -3.14 -7.57
C PHE A 202 -7.71 -4.36 -7.65
N LEU A 203 -9.04 -4.16 -7.68
CA LEU A 203 -9.98 -5.28 -7.73
C LEU A 203 -9.90 -6.08 -9.04
N PRO A 204 -9.81 -5.47 -10.23
CA PRO A 204 -9.51 -6.21 -11.46
C PRO A 204 -8.18 -6.95 -11.40
N TRP A 205 -7.11 -6.31 -10.92
CA TRP A 205 -5.79 -6.94 -10.79
C TRP A 205 -5.81 -8.15 -9.86
N LEU A 206 -6.41 -8.00 -8.68
CA LEU A 206 -6.60 -9.08 -7.71
C LEU A 206 -7.41 -10.22 -8.33
N SER A 207 -8.53 -9.88 -8.97
CA SER A 207 -9.41 -10.82 -9.68
C SER A 207 -8.67 -11.61 -10.76
N SER A 208 -7.75 -10.98 -11.50
CA SER A 208 -6.96 -11.59 -12.56
C SER A 208 -5.88 -12.55 -12.06
N SER A 209 -5.45 -12.39 -10.81
CA SER A 209 -4.44 -13.24 -10.15
C SER A 209 -5.01 -14.54 -9.58
N LEU A 210 -6.33 -14.72 -9.63
CA LEU A 210 -7.06 -15.85 -9.06
C LEU A 210 -7.61 -16.78 -10.12
N SER A 211 -7.69 -18.08 -9.80
CA SER A 211 -8.42 -19.04 -10.62
C SER A 211 -9.93 -18.75 -10.60
N SER A 212 -10.68 -19.31 -11.56
CA SER A 212 -12.13 -19.12 -11.61
C SER A 212 -12.84 -19.58 -10.33
N GLY A 213 -12.37 -20.65 -9.67
CA GLY A 213 -12.95 -21.15 -8.41
C GLY A 213 -12.68 -20.20 -7.25
N GLU A 214 -11.44 -19.73 -7.12
CA GLU A 214 -11.03 -18.76 -6.11
C GLU A 214 -11.76 -17.43 -6.26
N ASN A 215 -11.92 -16.95 -7.50
CA ASN A 215 -12.65 -15.72 -7.78
C ASN A 215 -14.12 -15.80 -7.33
N GLN A 216 -14.78 -16.95 -7.53
CA GLN A 216 -16.14 -17.18 -7.04
C GLN A 216 -16.20 -17.22 -5.51
N ASN A 217 -15.18 -17.78 -4.85
CA ASN A 217 -15.10 -17.77 -3.40
C ASN A 217 -14.86 -16.34 -2.86
N MET A 218 -13.96 -15.57 -3.49
CA MET A 218 -13.75 -14.16 -3.16
C MET A 218 -15.03 -13.34 -3.30
N LYS A 219 -15.82 -13.55 -4.35
CA LYS A 219 -17.14 -12.92 -4.51
C LYS A 219 -18.10 -13.27 -3.36
N LYS A 220 -18.11 -14.52 -2.90
CA LYS A 220 -18.94 -14.93 -1.75
C LYS A 220 -18.50 -14.23 -0.46
N PHE A 221 -17.20 -14.04 -0.24
CA PHE A 221 -16.70 -13.27 0.89
C PHE A 221 -17.13 -11.81 0.82
N LEU A 222 -16.90 -11.16 -0.33
CA LEU A 222 -17.22 -9.75 -0.50
C LEU A 222 -18.72 -9.47 -0.33
N ARG A 223 -19.61 -10.38 -0.72
CA ARG A 223 -21.06 -10.23 -0.42
C ARG A 223 -21.40 -10.19 1.08
N LYS A 224 -20.57 -10.80 1.92
CA LYS A 224 -20.75 -10.80 3.38
C LYS A 224 -20.04 -9.61 4.05
N ILE A 225 -19.01 -9.08 3.41
CA ILE A 225 -18.14 -8.02 3.95
C ILE A 225 -18.67 -6.64 3.56
N VAL A 226 -19.04 -6.46 2.29
CA VAL A 226 -19.58 -5.21 1.77
C VAL A 226 -21.00 -5.02 2.33
N PRO A 227 -21.37 -3.81 2.81
CA PRO A 227 -22.72 -3.50 3.25
C PRO A 227 -23.79 -3.94 2.24
N ASP A 228 -25.01 -4.23 2.72
CA ASP A 228 -26.13 -4.71 1.91
C ASP A 228 -26.78 -3.60 1.07
N GLU A 229 -25.95 -2.76 0.46
CA GLU A 229 -26.37 -1.68 -0.42
C GLU A 229 -26.16 -2.06 -1.87
N LYS A 230 -27.28 -2.19 -2.59
CA LYS A 230 -27.33 -2.73 -3.95
C LYS A 230 -26.37 -2.04 -4.91
N LEU A 231 -26.30 -0.71 -4.87
CA LEU A 231 -25.42 0.08 -5.75
C LEU A 231 -23.94 -0.14 -5.40
N LEU A 232 -23.61 -0.19 -4.11
CA LEU A 232 -22.24 -0.41 -3.65
C LEU A 232 -21.73 -1.79 -4.04
N GLN A 233 -22.52 -2.83 -3.79
CA GLN A 233 -22.19 -4.18 -4.23
C GLN A 233 -22.07 -4.26 -5.76
N GLN A 234 -22.94 -3.57 -6.50
CA GLN A 234 -22.87 -3.51 -7.95
C GLN A 234 -21.55 -2.89 -8.43
N VAL A 235 -21.09 -1.79 -7.83
CA VAL A 235 -19.80 -1.15 -8.16
C VAL A 235 -18.64 -2.12 -7.93
N ILE A 236 -18.54 -2.71 -6.74
CA ILE A 236 -17.47 -3.65 -6.38
C ILE A 236 -17.42 -4.84 -7.36
N PHE A 237 -18.56 -5.48 -7.63
CA PHE A 237 -18.59 -6.62 -8.54
C PHE A 237 -18.39 -6.24 -10.01
N THR A 238 -18.72 -5.00 -10.39
CA THR A 238 -18.43 -4.49 -11.74
C THR A 238 -16.93 -4.31 -11.92
N TRP A 239 -16.23 -3.66 -10.99
CA TRP A 239 -14.78 -3.52 -11.03
C TRP A 239 -14.08 -4.88 -11.04
N MET A 240 -14.46 -5.81 -10.17
CA MET A 240 -13.90 -7.17 -10.17
C MET A 240 -14.07 -7.92 -11.51
N ASN A 241 -15.16 -7.65 -12.23
CA ASN A 241 -15.44 -8.26 -13.53
C ASN A 241 -14.84 -7.47 -14.70
N GLY A 242 -14.32 -6.27 -14.44
CA GLY A 242 -13.67 -5.39 -15.39
C GLY A 242 -12.41 -6.02 -15.94
N ARG A 243 -12.57 -6.94 -16.90
CA ARG A 243 -11.46 -7.36 -17.75
C ARG A 243 -11.21 -6.25 -18.76
N ASN A 244 -9.97 -5.73 -18.77
CA ASN A 244 -9.34 -4.91 -19.82
C ASN A 244 -9.21 -3.40 -19.55
N SER A 245 -8.34 -3.00 -18.62
CA SER A 245 -7.56 -1.76 -18.81
C SER A 245 -6.05 -2.04 -18.90
N ILE A 246 -5.56 -3.09 -18.24
CA ILE A 246 -4.13 -3.43 -18.21
C ILE A 246 -3.61 -4.01 -19.54
N ASN A 247 -4.49 -4.55 -20.40
CA ASN A 247 -4.10 -5.08 -21.72
C ASN A 247 -3.94 -4.01 -22.81
N ALA A 248 -4.29 -2.73 -22.54
CA ALA A 248 -4.14 -1.65 -23.52
C ALA A 248 -2.68 -1.22 -23.74
N VAL A 249 -1.77 -1.56 -22.81
CA VAL A 249 -0.31 -1.33 -22.98
C VAL A 249 0.32 -2.30 -23.99
N ARG A 250 -0.40 -3.36 -24.41
CA ARG A 250 0.16 -4.39 -25.30
C ARG A 250 -0.08 -4.17 -26.80
N ASN A 251 -0.95 -3.25 -27.22
CA ASN A 251 -1.37 -3.14 -28.63
C ASN A 251 -1.30 -1.74 -29.27
N CYS A 252 -0.54 -0.79 -28.71
CA CYS A 252 -0.17 0.43 -29.44
C CYS A 252 1.32 0.39 -29.82
N ALA A 253 1.67 -0.60 -30.63
CA ALA A 253 2.88 -0.60 -31.42
C ALA A 253 2.46 -0.77 -32.88
N ASP A 254 1.81 0.25 -33.44
CA ASP A 254 1.92 0.52 -34.87
C ASP A 254 1.62 2.00 -35.17
N GLY A 255 2.58 2.62 -35.87
CA GLY A 255 2.43 3.86 -36.65
C GLY A 255 2.07 5.16 -35.95
N SER A 256 3.09 5.97 -35.60
CA SER A 256 3.25 7.33 -36.14
C SER A 256 4.39 8.05 -35.42
N GLU A 257 5.42 8.40 -36.19
CA GLU A 257 6.47 9.34 -35.81
C GLU A 257 5.86 10.70 -35.42
N ALA A 258 6.23 11.21 -34.25
CA ALA A 258 6.14 12.63 -33.92
C ALA A 258 7.19 12.96 -32.86
N GLN A 259 8.30 13.48 -33.38
CA GLN A 259 9.44 14.04 -32.68
C GLN A 259 9.07 15.32 -31.95
N TYR A 260 9.37 15.44 -30.65
CA TYR A 260 9.54 16.74 -30.00
C TYR A 260 10.59 16.66 -28.87
N ASP A 261 11.47 17.67 -28.92
CA ASP A 261 12.70 17.83 -28.18
C ASP A 261 12.52 18.02 -26.67
N ILE A 262 13.41 17.39 -25.90
CA ILE A 262 13.70 17.74 -24.51
C ILE A 262 14.89 18.68 -24.55
N ASP A 263 14.72 19.91 -24.05
CA ASP A 263 15.87 20.63 -23.51
C ASP A 263 15.46 21.63 -22.41
N LYS A 264 16.28 21.59 -21.34
CA LYS A 264 16.75 22.75 -20.56
C LYS A 264 15.85 23.43 -19.50
N TYR A 265 16.04 23.07 -18.23
CA TYR A 265 17.07 23.64 -17.33
C TYR A 265 16.71 23.38 -15.85
N SER A 266 17.57 22.60 -15.17
CA SER A 266 17.87 22.77 -13.74
C SER A 266 18.48 24.15 -13.52
N THR A 267 18.31 24.74 -12.33
CA THR A 267 19.41 25.05 -11.39
C THR A 267 18.86 25.70 -10.12
N ALA A 268 19.11 25.01 -8.99
CA ALA A 268 19.02 25.52 -7.64
C ALA A 268 20.27 26.35 -7.29
N GLY A 269 20.09 27.37 -6.45
CA GLY A 269 21.17 28.14 -5.84
C GLY A 269 20.99 28.23 -4.32
N THR A 270 21.87 27.54 -3.59
CA THR A 270 22.04 27.53 -2.14
C THR A 270 22.78 28.80 -1.66
N LEU A 271 22.42 29.38 -0.51
CA LEU A 271 23.42 29.97 0.41
C LEU A 271 22.93 30.08 1.87
N THR A 272 23.92 29.94 2.75
CA THR A 272 23.91 29.64 4.19
C THR A 272 24.09 30.85 5.13
N GLN A 273 23.53 30.69 6.34
CA GLN A 273 24.04 31.04 7.69
C GLN A 273 24.13 32.48 8.27
N GLN A 274 23.55 32.55 9.48
CA GLN A 274 24.08 33.07 10.77
C GLN A 274 23.80 34.51 11.28
N THR A 275 22.93 34.55 12.30
CA THR A 275 23.01 35.17 13.66
C THR A 275 23.52 36.61 13.86
N ASN A 276 22.66 37.49 14.43
CA ASN A 276 22.78 37.97 15.83
C ASN A 276 21.73 39.04 16.22
N GLY A 277 21.03 38.82 17.35
CA GLY A 277 20.93 39.80 18.45
C GLY A 277 19.71 40.73 18.59
N VAL A 278 18.93 40.49 19.67
CA VAL A 278 18.24 41.49 20.54
C VAL A 278 16.91 42.05 19.98
N LYS A 279 15.74 42.12 20.65
CA LYS A 279 15.33 42.19 22.07
C LYS A 279 13.89 41.67 22.24
N CYS A 280 13.65 41.08 23.41
CA CYS A 280 12.37 40.63 23.97
C CYS A 280 11.33 41.76 24.20
N ALA A 281 10.05 41.42 24.05
CA ALA A 281 8.95 41.95 24.86
C ALA A 281 7.93 40.84 25.15
N CYS A 282 8.02 40.26 26.34
CA CYS A 282 6.91 39.58 27.03
C CYS A 282 5.78 40.61 27.25
N GLU A 283 4.49 40.29 27.21
CA GLU A 283 3.75 39.62 28.29
C GLU A 283 2.26 39.46 27.95
N SER A 284 1.66 38.38 28.47
CA SER A 284 0.23 38.14 28.75
C SER A 284 -0.72 37.91 27.55
N SER A 285 -1.46 36.80 27.47
CA SER A 285 -2.48 36.42 28.46
C SER A 285 -2.86 34.94 28.44
N ARG A 286 -3.25 34.49 29.63
CA ARG A 286 -3.52 33.13 30.11
C ARG A 286 -4.63 32.37 29.39
N THR A 287 -4.45 31.05 29.44
CA THR A 287 -5.44 29.96 29.39
C THR A 287 -6.88 30.31 29.78
N GLY A 288 -7.84 29.85 28.96
CA GLY A 288 -9.26 29.84 29.28
C GLY A 288 -9.98 28.64 28.65
N LYS A 289 -10.24 27.59 29.43
CA LYS A 289 -11.24 26.55 29.14
C LYS A 289 -12.58 27.24 28.85
N ARG A 290 -13.19 27.00 27.68
CA ARG A 290 -14.56 27.47 27.42
C ARG A 290 -15.54 26.31 27.50
N LYS A 291 -16.59 26.59 28.28
CA LYS A 291 -17.66 25.71 28.75
C LYS A 291 -18.50 25.18 27.59
N TYR A 292 -18.88 23.91 27.72
CA TYR A 292 -20.03 23.30 27.07
C TYR A 292 -21.28 24.16 27.35
N LEU A 293 -21.93 24.62 26.29
CA LEU A 293 -23.25 25.25 26.32
C LEU A 293 -24.17 24.28 25.57
N GLU A 294 -25.05 23.61 26.30
CA GLU A 294 -26.17 22.89 25.71
C GLU A 294 -27.11 23.88 25.02
N PRO A 295 -27.54 23.63 23.77
CA PRO A 295 -28.67 24.32 23.20
C PRO A 295 -29.97 23.62 23.63
N ASN A 296 -30.90 24.41 24.15
CA ASN A 296 -32.26 24.04 24.48
C ASN A 296 -32.97 23.38 23.29
N ASP A 297 -33.75 22.33 23.61
CA ASP A 297 -34.75 21.71 22.76
C ASP A 297 -35.79 22.74 22.29
N GLU A 298 -35.78 23.08 21.00
CA GLU A 298 -37.02 23.39 20.27
C GLU A 298 -37.02 22.70 18.90
N VAL A 299 -38.02 21.84 18.75
CA VAL A 299 -38.26 20.90 17.65
C VAL A 299 -38.68 21.65 16.39
N TYR A 300 -37.88 21.57 15.32
CA TYR A 300 -38.38 21.54 13.94
C TYR A 300 -37.44 20.71 13.04
N GLY A 301 -37.98 19.64 12.47
CA GLY A 301 -37.52 19.09 11.19
C GLY A 301 -36.27 18.23 11.21
N ASN A 302 -36.48 16.92 11.30
CA ASN A 302 -35.52 15.86 11.00
C ASN A 302 -34.89 16.04 9.60
N GLN A 303 -33.76 16.75 9.53
CA GLN A 303 -32.84 16.69 8.40
C GLN A 303 -31.52 16.17 8.96
N GLY A 304 -31.39 14.85 8.96
CA GLY A 304 -30.14 14.19 9.32
C GLY A 304 -29.01 14.86 8.55
N THR A 305 -28.02 15.36 9.27
CA THR A 305 -26.79 15.90 8.71
C THR A 305 -26.15 14.80 7.88
N HIS A 306 -26.41 14.81 6.58
CA HIS A 306 -25.79 13.88 5.66
C HIS A 306 -24.28 14.12 5.73
N PRO A 307 -23.41 13.09 5.78
CA PRO A 307 -21.95 13.29 5.86
C PRO A 307 -21.38 14.21 4.77
N ILE A 308 -22.07 14.30 3.62
CA ILE A 308 -21.75 15.21 2.51
C ILE A 308 -21.87 16.69 2.91
N ASN A 309 -22.76 17.03 3.85
CA ASN A 309 -22.93 18.40 4.34
C ASN A 309 -21.69 18.86 5.13
N GLU A 310 -20.99 17.96 5.80
CA GLU A 310 -19.75 18.29 6.51
C GLU A 310 -18.64 18.65 5.51
N ILE A 311 -18.52 17.90 4.41
CA ILE A 311 -17.59 18.19 3.31
C ILE A 311 -17.84 19.59 2.71
N LEU A 312 -19.11 19.98 2.54
CA LEU A 312 -19.44 21.32 2.04
C LEU A 312 -19.02 22.43 3.01
N LEU A 313 -19.09 22.19 4.32
CA LEU A 313 -18.62 23.14 5.33
C LEU A 313 -17.10 23.33 5.24
N TRP A 314 -16.34 22.25 5.08
CA TRP A 314 -14.89 22.30 4.87
C TRP A 314 -14.51 23.04 3.57
N HIS A 315 -15.15 22.71 2.46
CA HIS A 315 -14.90 23.41 1.18
C HIS A 315 -15.20 24.91 1.27
N ASN A 316 -16.29 25.30 1.94
CA ASN A 316 -16.63 26.70 2.13
C ASN A 316 -15.60 27.42 3.01
N ALA A 317 -15.07 26.75 4.05
CA ALA A 317 -14.01 27.30 4.89
C ALA A 317 -12.70 27.50 4.11
N ILE A 318 -12.26 26.50 3.33
CA ILE A 318 -11.06 26.57 2.49
C ILE A 318 -11.20 27.71 1.45
N LYS A 319 -12.34 27.78 0.77
CA LYS A 319 -12.61 28.81 -0.23
C LYS A 319 -12.55 30.22 0.37
N ARG A 320 -13.07 30.40 1.58
CA ARG A 320 -13.01 31.68 2.29
C ARG A 320 -11.56 32.06 2.61
N GLU A 321 -10.79 31.16 3.21
CA GLU A 321 -9.37 31.44 3.55
C GLU A 321 -8.54 31.76 2.31
N LEU A 322 -8.71 31.02 1.21
CA LEU A 322 -8.01 31.32 -0.05
C LEU A 322 -8.37 32.70 -0.61
N THR A 323 -9.63 33.11 -0.49
CA THR A 323 -10.08 34.44 -0.93
C THR A 323 -9.45 35.54 -0.07
N GLU A 324 -9.40 35.35 1.24
CA GLU A 324 -8.79 36.30 2.18
C GLU A 324 -7.28 36.43 1.97
N ILE A 325 -6.58 35.31 1.75
CA ILE A 325 -5.15 35.29 1.42
C ILE A 325 -4.90 36.03 0.08
N ALA A 326 -5.74 35.80 -0.94
CA ALA A 326 -5.60 36.49 -2.22
C ALA A 326 -5.84 38.02 -2.12
N GLU A 327 -6.74 38.45 -1.24
CA GLU A 327 -6.93 39.87 -0.93
C GLU A 327 -5.76 40.45 -0.15
N GLU A 328 -5.22 39.71 0.81
CA GLU A 328 -4.06 40.12 1.59
C GLU A 328 -2.81 40.26 0.72
N ALA A 329 -2.56 39.30 -0.17
CA ALA A 329 -1.49 39.36 -1.16
C ALA A 329 -1.60 40.61 -2.05
N ARG A 330 -2.81 40.93 -2.53
CA ARG A 330 -3.07 42.17 -3.29
C ARG A 330 -2.80 43.43 -2.47
N ARG A 331 -3.18 43.45 -1.19
CA ARG A 331 -2.89 44.59 -0.29
C ARG A 331 -1.39 44.76 -0.07
N ILE A 332 -0.64 43.67 0.13
CA ILE A 332 0.82 43.69 0.27
C ILE A 332 1.45 44.23 -1.02
N GLN A 333 1.01 43.75 -2.18
CA GLN A 333 1.50 44.20 -3.49
C GLN A 333 1.27 45.70 -3.73
N ILE A 334 0.07 46.21 -3.40
CA ILE A 334 -0.30 47.61 -3.62
C ILE A 334 0.40 48.53 -2.61
N SER A 335 0.52 48.11 -1.35
CA SER A 335 1.11 48.94 -0.29
C SER A 335 2.65 48.90 -0.26
N GLY A 336 3.27 47.87 -0.85
CA GLY A 336 4.71 47.64 -0.76
C GLY A 336 5.21 47.37 0.67
N ASN A 337 4.30 47.07 1.60
CA ASN A 337 4.62 46.87 3.00
C ASN A 337 4.72 45.38 3.35
N PHE A 338 5.93 44.94 3.70
CA PHE A 338 6.27 43.55 3.94
C PHE A 338 6.41 43.21 5.44
N THR A 339 6.00 44.09 6.36
CA THR A 339 6.22 43.91 7.80
C THR A 339 5.51 42.71 8.42
N ASN A 340 4.49 42.13 7.77
CA ASN A 340 3.73 40.99 8.31
C ASN A 340 3.81 39.72 7.45
N LEU A 341 4.88 39.59 6.64
CA LEU A 341 5.08 38.44 5.77
C LEU A 341 5.10 37.11 6.53
N SER A 342 5.66 37.05 7.74
CA SER A 342 5.72 35.80 8.52
C SER A 342 4.33 35.23 8.83
N ALA A 343 3.38 36.09 9.24
CA ALA A 343 2.02 35.64 9.54
C ALA A 343 1.24 35.27 8.26
N PHE A 344 1.51 35.97 7.16
CA PHE A 344 0.97 35.64 5.84
C PHE A 344 1.51 34.28 5.35
N ASP A 345 2.81 34.06 5.46
CA ASP A 345 3.51 32.83 5.05
C ASP A 345 3.05 31.64 5.90
N GLU A 346 2.90 31.80 7.22
CA GLU A 346 2.36 30.75 8.10
C GLU A 346 0.93 30.36 7.72
N ARG A 347 0.07 31.35 7.42
CA ARG A 347 -1.31 31.08 6.97
C ARG A 347 -1.35 30.43 5.59
N LEU A 348 -0.48 30.86 4.68
CA LEU A 348 -0.35 30.28 3.34
C LEU A 348 0.17 28.84 3.41
N GLN A 349 1.15 28.58 4.27
CA GLN A 349 1.69 27.24 4.49
C GLN A 349 0.63 26.33 5.12
N PHE A 350 -0.09 26.81 6.14
CA PHE A 350 -1.17 26.06 6.77
C PHE A 350 -2.27 25.69 5.76
N ILE A 351 -2.74 26.65 4.95
CA ILE A 351 -3.77 26.34 3.96
C ILE A 351 -3.24 25.43 2.84
N ALA A 352 -1.96 25.57 2.47
CA ALA A 352 -1.32 24.66 1.52
C ALA A 352 -1.25 23.23 2.07
N GLU A 353 -0.89 23.04 3.33
CA GLU A 353 -0.90 21.73 4.00
C GLU A 353 -2.31 21.14 4.09
N VAL A 354 -3.31 21.96 4.43
CA VAL A 354 -4.73 21.53 4.42
C VAL A 354 -5.16 21.15 3.01
N CYS A 355 -4.79 21.91 1.98
CA CYS A 355 -5.09 21.59 0.58
C CYS A 355 -4.34 20.35 0.09
N ILE A 356 -3.08 20.13 0.48
CA ILE A 356 -2.31 18.92 0.14
C ILE A 356 -2.92 17.70 0.81
N PHE A 357 -3.27 17.81 2.10
CA PHE A 357 -3.96 16.76 2.85
C PHE A 357 -5.31 16.43 2.22
N HIS A 358 -6.11 17.47 1.93
CA HIS A 358 -7.43 17.33 1.33
C HIS A 358 -7.37 16.84 -0.13
N TRP A 359 -6.36 17.24 -0.92
CA TRP A 359 -6.13 16.77 -2.28
C TRP A 359 -5.69 15.31 -2.29
N SER A 360 -4.76 14.93 -1.41
CA SER A 360 -4.35 13.52 -1.22
C SER A 360 -5.53 12.64 -0.80
N TYR A 361 -6.47 13.20 -0.03
CA TYR A 361 -7.69 12.51 0.42
C TYR A 361 -8.83 12.52 -0.64
N PHE A 362 -8.90 13.51 -1.51
CA PHE A 362 -9.89 13.55 -2.61
C PHE A 362 -9.45 12.76 -3.83
N ASP A 363 -8.16 12.70 -4.13
CA ASP A 363 -7.61 11.71 -5.07
C ASP A 363 -7.84 10.28 -4.53
N MET A 364 -7.98 10.10 -3.20
CA MET A 364 -8.46 8.85 -2.61
C MET A 364 -9.96 8.57 -2.76
N ILE A 365 -10.81 9.56 -3.05
CA ILE A 365 -12.28 9.42 -3.02
C ILE A 365 -12.94 9.62 -4.39
N MET A 366 -12.26 10.25 -5.37
CA MET A 366 -12.85 10.68 -6.65
C MET A 366 -12.18 10.14 -7.94
N LEU A 367 -11.53 8.98 -7.88
CA LEU A 367 -11.73 7.99 -8.96
C LEU A 367 -12.23 6.68 -8.35
#